data_AF-A0A833Y1K4-F1
#
_entry.id   AF-A0A833Y1K4-F1
#
_cell.length_a   1.000
_cell.length_b   1.000
_cell.length_c   1.000
_cell.angle_alpha   90.00
_cell.angle_beta   90.00
_cell.angle_gamma   90.00
#
_symmetry.space_group_name_H-M   'P 1'
#
loop_
_entity.id
_entity.type
_entity.pdbx_description
1 polymer ?
#
loop_
_entity_poly.entity_id
_entity_poly.type
_entity_poly.pdbx_seq_one_letter_code
_entity_poly.pdbx_strand_id
1 'polypeptide(L)'
;MKKSKEKRRRIRSEIGGDIDLTSDDIDDRNSMEGQSQLSKGKGKSKESGTGESVGGLSRFFAPRTTPGAQPSIKSSMCSNEMIVKAKMAVARWWYDANLPFNAAQSKFYQPAIDAMTAIGPGFKGPSLYELRGNLLKMAVNESVDTSGLRKDAETLFNIFDEVVQEIGAENLVQFITDNDASYKAAGKKLQQKYGSFYWSPCAAHCIDLMLENFSDPRYFPLIDDTIKKAKKITKFIYNHGWVLALMRKYFTKGHDLCRPAVTRFATNFLSIQCLLLFKKELRQMFTCDKWIASNHSKSSIGKEIAEIILEDKEFWVQCQFIVKVSEPLVRVLRLVDGDEKPAMGYLYDAMERAKENIKARCNNK
;
A
#
# COMPACT_ATOMS: atom_id res chain seq x y z
N MET A 1 24.71 36.05 -14.12
CA MET A 1 23.47 35.52 -13.50
C MET A 1 22.14 36.09 -14.06
N LYS A 2 22.10 36.71 -15.25
CA LYS A 2 20.83 37.14 -15.91
C LYS A 2 20.43 36.35 -17.18
N LYS A 3 21.32 35.51 -17.75
CA LYS A 3 21.02 34.66 -18.93
C LYS A 3 20.31 33.32 -18.63
N SER A 4 20.09 32.96 -17.37
CA SER A 4 19.47 31.68 -16.96
C SER A 4 17.94 31.77 -16.73
N LYS A 5 17.39 32.97 -16.55
CA LYS A 5 15.95 33.17 -16.31
C LYS A 5 15.12 33.30 -17.60
N GLU A 6 15.72 33.75 -18.72
CA GLU A 6 15.05 33.84 -20.03
C GLU A 6 14.80 32.45 -20.66
N LYS A 7 15.70 31.48 -20.45
CA LYS A 7 15.62 30.15 -21.07
C LYS A 7 14.51 29.25 -20.48
N ARG A 8 14.07 29.52 -19.25
CA ARG A 8 12.92 28.81 -18.62
C ARG A 8 11.56 29.38 -19.00
N ARG A 9 11.51 30.58 -19.58
CA ARG A 9 10.25 31.21 -20.02
C ARG A 9 9.84 30.81 -21.45
N ARG A 10 10.78 30.26 -22.24
CA ARG A 10 10.55 29.79 -23.62
C ARG A 10 10.14 28.32 -23.77
N ILE A 11 10.21 27.50 -22.72
CA ILE A 11 9.81 26.08 -22.77
C ILE A 11 8.32 25.89 -22.41
N ARG A 12 7.63 26.96 -21.98
CA ARG A 12 6.21 26.90 -21.61
C ARG A 12 5.23 27.18 -22.78
N SER A 13 5.72 27.31 -24.02
CA SER A 13 4.88 27.68 -25.17
C SER A 13 4.91 26.71 -26.36
N GLU A 14 5.48 25.51 -26.24
CA GLU A 14 5.61 24.59 -27.41
C GLU A 14 5.18 23.13 -27.14
N ILE A 15 4.31 22.88 -26.16
CA ILE A 15 3.65 21.57 -26.02
C ILE A 15 2.14 21.80 -25.84
N GLY A 16 1.53 22.39 -26.86
CA GLY A 16 0.12 22.23 -27.19
C GLY A 16 0.06 21.40 -28.46
N GLY A 17 -0.69 20.31 -28.43
CA GLY A 17 -0.90 19.37 -29.53
C GLY A 17 -1.80 18.24 -29.04
N ASP A 18 -3.06 18.32 -29.44
CA ASP A 18 -4.23 17.58 -28.96
C ASP A 18 -4.18 16.07 -29.18
N ILE A 19 -4.78 15.31 -28.26
CA ILE A 19 -5.55 14.10 -28.57
C ILE A 19 -6.86 14.17 -27.78
N ASP A 20 -7.93 14.39 -28.55
CA ASP A 20 -9.34 14.31 -28.20
C ASP A 20 -9.79 12.85 -28.05
N LEU A 21 -10.55 12.56 -27.00
CA LEU A 21 -11.48 11.42 -26.92
C LEU A 21 -12.68 11.81 -26.04
N THR A 22 -13.59 12.60 -26.62
CA THR A 22 -15.07 12.49 -26.55
C THR A 22 -15.70 11.85 -25.29
N SER A 23 -16.49 12.62 -24.54
CA SER A 23 -17.94 12.42 -24.39
C SER A 23 -18.53 13.47 -23.45
N ASP A 24 -18.99 14.59 -24.00
CA ASP A 24 -20.02 15.42 -23.40
C ASP A 24 -21.30 15.23 -24.21
N ASP A 25 -22.40 14.90 -23.52
CA ASP A 25 -23.71 15.46 -23.78
C ASP A 25 -24.49 15.36 -22.47
N ILE A 26 -24.82 16.51 -21.89
CA ILE A 26 -26.20 16.99 -21.73
C ILE A 26 -26.12 18.40 -21.13
N ASP A 27 -26.44 19.35 -22.01
CA ASP A 27 -26.92 20.70 -21.70
C ASP A 27 -28.12 20.64 -20.74
N ASP A 28 -28.22 21.56 -19.78
CA ASP A 28 -29.34 22.51 -19.87
C ASP A 28 -29.16 23.75 -18.99
N ARG A 29 -29.65 24.85 -19.56
CA ARG A 29 -29.51 26.24 -19.13
C ARG A 29 -30.61 26.67 -18.15
N ASN A 30 -30.42 27.92 -17.71
CA ASN A 30 -31.37 28.92 -17.17
C ASN A 30 -31.53 28.92 -15.66
N SER A 31 -31.77 30.04 -14.98
CA SER A 31 -31.58 31.50 -15.13
C SER A 31 -32.34 32.12 -13.94
N MET A 32 -32.05 33.38 -13.60
CA MET A 32 -32.82 34.29 -12.71
C MET A 32 -32.64 34.05 -11.20
N GLU A 33 -32.05 34.96 -10.43
CA GLU A 33 -32.37 36.37 -10.09
C GLU A 33 -33.25 36.51 -8.83
N GLY A 34 -32.88 37.50 -7.99
CA GLY A 34 -33.61 37.96 -6.80
C GLY A 34 -32.89 37.59 -5.49
N GLN A 35 -32.02 38.43 -4.92
CA GLN A 35 -32.36 39.56 -4.02
C GLN A 35 -33.47 39.18 -3.02
N SER A 36 -33.31 39.25 -1.69
CA SER A 36 -32.73 40.34 -0.91
C SER A 36 -32.73 39.97 0.60
N GLN A 37 -31.71 40.49 1.30
CA GLN A 37 -31.78 41.24 2.56
C GLN A 37 -32.42 40.62 3.83
N LEU A 38 -31.57 40.40 4.84
CA LEU A 38 -31.51 41.13 6.13
C LEU A 38 -32.68 40.86 7.11
N SER A 39 -32.36 40.32 8.28
CA SER A 39 -32.03 41.18 9.43
C SER A 39 -31.79 40.38 10.71
N LYS A 40 -31.07 41.04 11.62
CA LYS A 40 -30.51 40.59 12.89
C LYS A 40 -31.60 40.33 13.95
N GLY A 41 -31.34 39.40 14.86
CA GLY A 41 -31.99 39.35 16.17
C GLY A 41 -31.18 38.52 17.17
N LYS A 42 -30.48 39.21 18.08
CA LYS A 42 -29.78 38.63 19.25
C LYS A 42 -30.80 38.14 20.28
N GLY A 43 -30.56 36.98 20.88
CA GLY A 43 -31.24 36.56 22.12
C GLY A 43 -30.42 35.49 22.84
N LYS A 44 -29.83 35.86 23.98
CA LYS A 44 -29.18 34.94 24.93
C LYS A 44 -30.26 34.16 25.70
N SER A 45 -29.99 32.88 26.00
CA SER A 45 -29.86 32.31 27.37
C SER A 45 -30.49 30.94 27.56
N LYS A 46 -29.73 30.10 28.28
CA LYS A 46 -30.13 29.06 29.26
C LYS A 46 -30.41 27.63 28.80
N GLU A 47 -29.63 26.76 29.46
CA GLU A 47 -29.73 25.31 29.58
C GLU A 47 -31.08 24.85 30.14
N SER A 48 -31.54 23.68 29.68
CA SER A 48 -31.78 22.46 30.48
C SER A 48 -32.83 21.58 29.79
N GLY A 49 -32.66 20.26 29.90
CA GLY A 49 -33.70 19.30 29.53
C GLY A 49 -33.18 18.07 28.82
N THR A 50 -32.79 17.06 29.60
CA THR A 50 -32.80 15.67 29.17
C THR A 50 -34.21 15.27 28.73
N GLY A 51 -34.36 14.84 27.49
CA GLY A 51 -35.57 14.22 26.96
C GLY A 51 -35.19 13.11 26.01
N GLU A 52 -35.49 11.87 26.39
CA GLU A 52 -35.46 10.73 25.48
C GLU A 52 -36.56 10.82 24.42
N SER A 53 -36.31 10.12 23.32
CA SER A 53 -37.14 9.87 22.12
C SER A 53 -37.10 10.96 21.03
N VAL A 54 -36.54 10.60 19.87
CA VAL A 54 -37.31 10.22 18.67
C VAL A 54 -36.38 9.38 17.77
N GLY A 55 -36.71 8.11 17.55
CA GLY A 55 -36.18 7.36 16.42
C GLY A 55 -36.65 8.05 15.13
N GLY A 56 -35.80 8.87 14.52
CA GLY A 56 -36.21 9.76 13.44
C GLY A 56 -35.20 9.80 12.32
N LEU A 57 -35.57 9.23 11.17
CA LEU A 57 -35.11 9.46 9.78
C LEU A 57 -33.60 9.55 9.44
N SER A 58 -32.67 9.64 10.39
CA SER A 58 -31.23 9.86 10.14
C SER A 58 -30.54 8.63 9.54
N ARG A 59 -31.12 7.44 9.74
CA ARG A 59 -30.65 6.17 9.16
C ARG A 59 -31.02 5.99 7.67
N PHE A 60 -31.89 6.81 7.11
CA PHE A 60 -32.27 6.73 5.68
C PHE A 60 -31.33 7.51 4.76
N PHE A 61 -30.45 8.35 5.30
CA PHE A 61 -29.46 9.09 4.51
C PHE A 61 -28.10 8.39 4.60
N ALA A 62 -27.54 8.02 3.44
CA ALA A 62 -26.19 7.47 3.36
C ALA A 62 -25.17 8.45 3.98
N PRO A 63 -24.11 7.96 4.65
CA PRO A 63 -22.99 8.80 5.09
C PRO A 63 -22.49 9.63 3.91
N ARG A 64 -22.32 10.95 4.10
CA ARG A 64 -22.00 11.90 3.01
C ARG A 64 -20.55 11.77 2.47
N THR A 65 -19.89 10.66 2.76
CA THR A 65 -18.44 10.46 2.66
C THR A 65 -18.07 9.38 1.63
N THR A 66 -19.04 8.82 0.91
CA THR A 66 -18.77 7.92 -0.22
C THR A 66 -18.50 8.71 -1.51
N PRO A 67 -17.65 8.19 -2.42
CA PRO A 67 -17.54 8.74 -3.78
C PRO A 67 -18.93 8.80 -4.43
N GLY A 68 -19.36 10.01 -4.84
CA GLY A 68 -20.70 10.25 -5.40
C GLY A 68 -21.75 10.77 -4.41
N ALA A 69 -21.42 10.96 -3.14
CA ALA A 69 -22.33 11.58 -2.18
C ALA A 69 -22.58 13.07 -2.52
N GLN A 70 -23.85 13.50 -2.42
CA GLN A 70 -24.24 14.88 -2.72
C GLN A 70 -23.52 15.86 -1.77
N PRO A 71 -22.76 16.85 -2.30
CA PRO A 71 -22.10 17.83 -1.47
C PRO A 71 -23.11 18.65 -0.67
N SER A 72 -22.71 19.15 0.50
CA SER A 72 -23.55 20.10 1.23
C SER A 72 -23.76 21.36 0.40
N ILE A 73 -24.92 22.02 0.54
CA ILE A 73 -25.21 23.31 -0.14
C ILE A 73 -24.07 24.31 0.08
N LYS A 74 -23.52 24.36 1.30
CA LYS A 74 -22.37 25.22 1.64
C LYS A 74 -21.08 24.84 0.91
N SER A 75 -20.86 23.55 0.66
CA SER A 75 -19.72 23.04 -0.13
C SER A 75 -19.90 23.35 -1.62
N SER A 76 -21.10 23.15 -2.16
CA SER A 76 -21.44 23.45 -3.56
C SER A 76 -21.40 24.94 -3.88
N MET A 77 -21.68 25.80 -2.89
CA MET A 77 -21.60 27.26 -3.01
C MET A 77 -20.21 27.81 -2.67
N CYS A 78 -19.23 26.96 -2.36
CA CYS A 78 -17.87 27.40 -2.03
C CYS A 78 -17.13 27.78 -3.31
N SER A 79 -16.46 28.94 -3.32
CA SER A 79 -15.72 29.36 -4.51
C SER A 79 -14.52 28.45 -4.77
N ASN A 80 -14.16 28.29 -6.05
CA ASN A 80 -12.96 27.54 -6.45
C ASN A 80 -11.69 28.06 -5.74
N GLU A 81 -11.60 29.37 -5.49
CA GLU A 81 -10.50 29.97 -4.75
C GLU A 81 -10.41 29.46 -3.31
N MET A 82 -11.53 29.32 -2.61
CA MET A 82 -11.57 28.81 -1.24
C MET A 82 -11.22 27.32 -1.16
N ILE A 83 -11.67 26.54 -2.15
CA ILE A 83 -11.30 25.12 -2.29
C ILE A 83 -9.78 24.99 -2.50
N VAL A 84 -9.22 25.78 -3.41
CA VAL A 84 -7.77 25.79 -3.68
C VAL A 84 -7.00 26.21 -2.42
N LYS A 85 -7.47 27.23 -1.70
CA LYS A 85 -6.84 27.69 -0.46
C LYS A 85 -6.81 26.60 0.62
N ALA A 86 -7.92 25.87 0.79
CA ALA A 86 -8.00 24.75 1.73
C ALA A 86 -7.05 23.61 1.33
N LYS A 87 -7.08 23.17 0.06
CA LYS A 87 -6.17 22.13 -0.46
C LYS A 87 -4.70 22.53 -0.31
N MET A 88 -4.37 23.79 -0.60
CA MET A 88 -3.01 24.32 -0.45
C MET A 88 -2.56 24.39 1.01
N ALA A 89 -3.45 24.63 1.96
CA ALA A 89 -3.12 24.58 3.39
C ALA A 89 -2.73 23.17 3.83
N VAL A 90 -3.52 22.16 3.42
CA VAL A 90 -3.19 20.74 3.66
C VAL A 90 -1.87 20.36 2.99
N ALA A 91 -1.67 20.74 1.73
CA ALA A 91 -0.43 20.43 1.00
C ALA A 91 0.83 21.06 1.64
N ARG A 92 0.73 22.27 2.20
CA ARG A 92 1.84 22.92 2.91
C ARG A 92 2.22 22.18 4.18
N TRP A 93 1.22 21.85 5.02
CA TRP A 93 1.46 21.06 6.22
C TRP A 93 2.02 19.67 5.88
N TRP A 94 1.51 19.04 4.83
CA TRP A 94 1.98 17.74 4.35
C TRP A 94 3.46 17.74 3.97
N TYR A 95 3.87 18.77 3.24
CA TYR A 95 5.26 18.93 2.82
C TYR A 95 6.18 19.20 4.02
N ASP A 96 5.78 20.10 4.92
CA ASP A 96 6.54 20.46 6.12
C ASP A 96 6.71 19.27 7.08
N ALA A 97 5.63 18.50 7.31
CA ALA A 97 5.63 17.30 8.13
C ALA A 97 6.29 16.08 7.46
N ASN A 98 6.79 16.22 6.23
CA ASN A 98 7.43 15.16 5.44
C ASN A 98 6.60 13.87 5.33
N LEU A 99 5.29 14.03 5.11
CA LEU A 99 4.36 12.90 5.01
C LEU A 99 4.50 12.19 3.65
N PRO A 100 4.57 10.84 3.61
CA PRO A 100 4.64 10.10 2.36
C PRO A 100 3.31 10.17 1.61
N PHE A 101 3.33 10.12 0.26
CA PHE A 101 2.14 10.29 -0.57
C PHE A 101 1.05 9.23 -0.32
N ASN A 102 1.42 8.02 0.10
CA ASN A 102 0.46 6.96 0.42
C ASN A 102 -0.39 7.28 1.66
N ALA A 103 0.00 8.25 2.51
CA ALA A 103 -0.85 8.67 3.63
C ALA A 103 -2.20 9.25 3.16
N ALA A 104 -2.29 9.79 1.92
CA ALA A 104 -3.55 10.27 1.35
C ALA A 104 -4.50 9.12 0.95
N GLN A 105 -4.00 7.90 0.86
CA GLN A 105 -4.78 6.68 0.60
C GLN A 105 -5.25 6.00 1.90
N SER A 106 -4.90 6.56 3.07
CA SER A 106 -5.37 6.03 4.35
C SER A 106 -6.90 6.07 4.41
N LYS A 107 -7.51 4.96 4.85
CA LYS A 107 -8.96 4.88 5.11
C LYS A 107 -9.46 5.93 6.11
N PHE A 108 -8.56 6.48 6.93
CA PHE A 108 -8.85 7.51 7.93
C PHE A 108 -8.64 8.95 7.42
N TYR A 109 -8.06 9.14 6.23
CA TYR A 109 -7.69 10.47 5.74
C TYR A 109 -8.91 11.39 5.55
N GLN A 110 -9.88 10.95 4.75
CA GLN A 110 -11.10 11.73 4.52
C GLN A 110 -11.98 11.82 5.79
N PRO A 111 -12.22 10.72 6.55
CA PRO A 111 -12.95 10.81 7.82
C PRO A 111 -12.37 11.80 8.84
N ALA A 112 -11.04 11.93 8.93
CA ALA A 112 -10.42 12.91 9.82
C ALA A 112 -10.74 14.35 9.40
N ILE A 113 -10.68 14.65 8.10
CA ILE A 113 -11.06 15.95 7.56
C ILE A 113 -12.54 16.22 7.85
N ASP A 114 -13.41 15.24 7.59
CA ASP A 114 -14.85 15.38 7.79
C ASP A 114 -15.18 15.66 9.26
N ALA A 115 -14.56 14.92 10.20
CA ALA A 115 -14.73 15.14 11.64
C ALA A 115 -14.32 16.56 12.07
N MET A 116 -13.17 17.06 11.56
CA MET A 116 -12.74 18.43 11.82
C MET A 116 -13.72 19.47 11.24
N THR A 117 -14.22 19.23 10.02
CA THR A 117 -15.17 20.15 9.37
C THR A 117 -16.54 20.16 10.03
N ALA A 118 -16.97 19.02 10.61
CA ALA A 118 -18.22 18.90 11.33
C ALA A 118 -18.25 19.76 12.61
N ILE A 119 -17.12 19.91 13.30
CA ILE A 119 -16.97 20.80 14.45
C ILE A 119 -17.01 22.28 14.00
N GLY A 120 -16.35 22.58 12.89
CA GLY A 120 -16.37 23.91 12.27
C GLY A 120 -15.28 24.88 12.78
N PRO A 121 -15.38 26.17 12.41
CA PRO A 121 -14.37 27.17 12.73
C PRO A 121 -14.14 27.33 14.24
N GLY A 122 -12.88 27.31 14.66
CA GLY A 122 -12.48 27.39 16.07
C GLY A 122 -11.97 26.07 16.64
N PHE A 123 -12.15 24.96 15.92
CA PHE A 123 -11.47 23.71 16.23
C PHE A 123 -9.95 23.92 16.20
N LYS A 124 -9.29 23.53 17.28
CA LYS A 124 -7.83 23.48 17.37
C LYS A 124 -7.44 22.01 17.26
N GLY A 125 -6.55 21.70 16.31
CA GLY A 125 -6.02 20.34 16.19
C GLY A 125 -5.34 19.89 17.49
N PRO A 126 -5.23 18.57 17.71
CA PRO A 126 -4.57 18.03 18.89
C PRO A 126 -3.16 18.60 19.08
N SER A 127 -2.83 18.98 20.31
CA SER A 127 -1.47 19.37 20.68
C SER A 127 -0.53 18.15 20.68
N LEU A 128 0.79 18.41 20.64
CA LEU A 128 1.81 17.36 20.76
C LEU A 128 1.62 16.52 22.04
N TYR A 129 1.19 17.13 23.14
CA TYR A 129 0.96 16.42 24.40
C TYR A 129 -0.29 15.54 24.34
N GLU A 130 -1.39 16.01 23.74
CA GLU A 130 -2.60 15.20 23.55
C GLU A 130 -2.37 14.03 22.60
N LEU A 131 -1.58 14.25 21.54
CA LEU A 131 -1.14 13.19 20.63
C LEU A 131 -0.24 12.18 21.37
N ARG A 132 0.84 12.63 22.01
CA ARG A 132 1.80 11.75 22.71
C ARG A 132 1.20 11.05 23.92
N GLY A 133 0.19 11.65 24.55
CA GLY A 133 -0.52 11.13 25.70
C GLY A 133 -1.65 10.20 25.28
N ASN A 134 -2.89 10.65 25.49
CA ASN A 134 -4.04 9.76 25.48
C ASN A 134 -4.59 9.48 24.09
N LEU A 135 -4.50 10.38 23.10
CA LEU A 135 -5.18 10.18 21.81
C LEU A 135 -4.51 9.09 20.97
N LEU A 136 -3.18 9.13 20.83
CA LEU A 136 -2.49 8.03 20.17
C LEU A 136 -2.53 6.77 21.03
N LYS A 137 -2.48 6.87 22.36
CA LYS A 137 -2.63 5.69 23.23
C LYS A 137 -4.02 5.03 23.09
N MET A 138 -5.09 5.79 22.94
CA MET A 138 -6.44 5.27 22.69
C MET A 138 -6.56 4.67 21.29
N ALA A 139 -5.95 5.29 20.28
CA ALA A 139 -5.83 4.67 18.95
C ALA A 139 -4.96 3.40 18.98
N VAL A 140 -3.96 3.37 19.87
CA VAL A 140 -3.08 2.23 20.13
C VAL A 140 -3.75 1.21 21.05
N ASN A 141 -4.81 1.49 21.81
CA ASN A 141 -5.51 0.45 22.57
C ASN A 141 -6.18 -0.59 21.65
N GLU A 142 -6.28 -0.33 20.34
CA GLU A 142 -6.56 -1.33 19.30
C GLU A 142 -5.31 -2.20 18.94
N SER A 143 -4.18 -1.99 19.60
CA SER A 143 -2.88 -2.62 19.32
C SER A 143 -1.99 -2.74 20.56
N VAL A 144 -1.72 -3.96 21.01
CA VAL A 144 -0.80 -4.17 22.14
C VAL A 144 0.65 -4.03 21.66
N ASP A 145 1.39 -3.03 22.16
CA ASP A 145 2.84 -2.94 21.91
C ASP A 145 3.57 -4.05 22.68
N THR A 146 4.10 -5.01 21.94
CA THR A 146 4.85 -6.16 22.47
C THR A 146 6.36 -6.03 22.30
N SER A 147 6.87 -4.86 21.89
CA SER A 147 8.30 -4.66 21.57
C SER A 147 9.24 -4.92 22.77
N GLY A 148 8.77 -4.64 23.99
CA GLY A 148 9.50 -4.91 25.24
C GLY A 148 9.23 -6.29 25.85
N LEU A 149 8.36 -7.10 25.25
CA LEU A 149 7.95 -8.39 25.80
C LEU A 149 8.68 -9.54 25.11
N ARG A 150 8.96 -10.60 25.89
CA ARG A 150 9.43 -11.85 25.31
C ARG A 150 8.29 -12.48 24.53
N LYS A 151 8.50 -12.75 23.25
CA LYS A 151 7.50 -13.38 22.37
C LYS A 151 7.47 -14.90 22.53
N ASP A 152 7.35 -15.38 23.76
CA ASP A 152 7.11 -16.80 24.05
C ASP A 152 5.61 -17.11 24.10
N ALA A 153 5.30 -18.40 24.04
CA ALA A 153 3.93 -18.89 23.97
C ALA A 153 3.07 -18.47 25.17
N GLU A 154 3.67 -18.30 26.36
CA GLU A 154 2.93 -17.94 27.57
C GLU A 154 2.55 -16.47 27.56
N THR A 155 3.52 -15.61 27.24
CA THR A 155 3.30 -14.17 27.14
C THR A 155 2.26 -13.85 26.07
N LEU A 156 2.36 -14.50 24.89
CA LEU A 156 1.38 -14.35 23.82
C LEU A 156 0.01 -14.87 24.22
N PHE A 157 -0.06 -16.02 24.90
CA PHE A 157 -1.32 -16.57 25.39
C PHE A 157 -2.03 -15.58 26.32
N ASN A 158 -1.33 -15.00 27.30
CA ASN A 158 -1.93 -14.04 28.24
C ASN A 158 -2.48 -12.81 27.51
N ILE A 159 -1.72 -12.26 26.55
CA ILE A 159 -2.18 -11.11 25.75
C ILE A 159 -3.44 -11.49 24.95
N PHE A 160 -3.44 -12.64 24.28
CA PHE A 160 -4.60 -13.05 23.49
C PHE A 160 -5.81 -13.39 24.36
N ASP A 161 -5.58 -13.93 25.55
CA ASP A 161 -6.62 -14.26 26.51
C ASP A 161 -7.36 -13.01 27.02
N GLU A 162 -6.62 -11.93 27.31
CA GLU A 162 -7.21 -10.63 27.66
C GLU A 162 -8.15 -10.13 26.55
N VAL A 163 -7.72 -10.23 25.29
CA VAL A 163 -8.53 -9.84 24.12
C VAL A 163 -9.79 -10.72 23.99
N VAL A 164 -9.67 -12.03 24.22
CA VAL A 164 -10.83 -12.94 24.18
C VAL A 164 -11.82 -12.64 25.31
N GLN A 165 -11.33 -12.34 26.52
CA GLN A 165 -12.17 -11.96 27.66
C GLN A 165 -12.92 -10.65 27.41
N GLU A 166 -12.28 -9.67 26.77
CA GLU A 166 -12.91 -8.39 26.42
C GLU A 166 -14.03 -8.56 25.39
N ILE A 167 -13.81 -9.37 24.35
CA ILE A 167 -14.78 -9.58 23.26
C ILE A 167 -15.90 -10.54 23.67
N GLY A 168 -15.61 -11.50 24.56
CA GLY A 168 -16.49 -12.64 24.88
C GLY A 168 -16.27 -13.79 23.89
N ALA A 169 -15.98 -14.99 24.43
CA ALA A 169 -15.65 -16.16 23.62
C ALA A 169 -16.82 -16.69 22.78
N GLU A 170 -18.05 -16.33 23.14
CA GLU A 170 -19.28 -16.59 22.40
C GLU A 170 -19.42 -15.75 21.12
N ASN A 171 -18.71 -14.62 21.06
CA ASN A 171 -18.71 -13.72 19.90
C ASN A 171 -17.57 -14.04 18.91
N LEU A 172 -16.76 -15.05 19.22
CA LEU A 172 -15.63 -15.47 18.39
C LEU A 172 -15.94 -16.75 17.62
N VAL A 173 -15.65 -16.73 16.32
CA VAL A 173 -15.74 -17.93 15.46
C VAL A 173 -14.35 -18.52 15.20
N GLN A 174 -13.36 -17.65 14.98
CA GLN A 174 -12.02 -18.04 14.55
C GLN A 174 -10.98 -17.08 15.11
N PHE A 175 -9.88 -17.63 15.62
CA PHE A 175 -8.71 -16.86 16.05
C PHE A 175 -7.52 -17.15 15.12
N ILE A 176 -7.01 -16.12 14.44
CA ILE A 176 -5.94 -16.26 13.43
C ILE A 176 -4.66 -15.63 13.93
N THR A 177 -3.55 -16.38 13.91
CA THR A 177 -2.23 -15.85 14.27
C THR A 177 -1.16 -16.24 13.25
N ASP A 178 0.04 -15.68 13.39
CA ASP A 178 1.23 -16.18 12.71
C ASP A 178 1.45 -17.69 12.98
N ASN A 179 2.12 -18.38 12.06
CA ASN A 179 2.44 -19.81 12.13
C ASN A 179 3.76 -20.11 12.87
N ASP A 180 4.47 -19.08 13.35
CA ASP A 180 5.61 -19.27 14.25
C ASP A 180 5.26 -20.15 15.47
N ALA A 181 6.26 -20.89 15.98
CA ALA A 181 6.08 -21.88 17.03
C ALA A 181 5.42 -21.31 18.30
N SER A 182 5.76 -20.07 18.69
CA SER A 182 5.22 -19.45 19.90
C SER A 182 3.75 -19.06 19.73
N TYR A 183 3.40 -18.49 18.58
CA TYR A 183 2.02 -18.13 18.25
C TYR A 183 1.13 -19.36 18.10
N LYS A 184 1.64 -20.40 17.45
CA LYS A 184 0.94 -21.69 17.33
C LYS A 184 0.67 -22.33 18.69
N ALA A 185 1.64 -22.30 19.59
CA ALA A 185 1.46 -22.82 20.95
C ALA A 185 0.41 -22.00 21.73
N ALA A 186 0.49 -20.67 21.67
CA ALA A 186 -0.46 -19.77 22.32
C ALA A 186 -1.90 -19.94 21.77
N GLY A 187 -2.06 -19.96 20.45
CA GLY A 187 -3.36 -20.13 19.80
C GLY A 187 -4.00 -21.50 20.10
N LYS A 188 -3.20 -22.57 20.15
CA LYS A 188 -3.68 -23.89 20.58
C LYS A 188 -4.12 -23.90 22.05
N LYS A 189 -3.39 -23.22 22.94
CA LYS A 189 -3.79 -23.07 24.34
C LYS A 189 -5.13 -22.33 24.48
N LEU A 190 -5.34 -21.26 23.71
CA LEU A 190 -6.62 -20.54 23.68
C LEU A 190 -7.77 -21.44 23.24
N GLN A 191 -7.59 -22.15 22.12
CA GLN A 191 -8.61 -23.08 21.62
C GLN A 191 -8.96 -24.16 22.66
N GLN A 192 -7.97 -24.67 23.41
CA GLN A 192 -8.20 -25.63 24.49
C GLN A 192 -8.92 -25.01 25.70
N LYS A 193 -8.59 -23.76 26.06
CA LYS A 193 -9.19 -23.07 27.20
C LYS A 193 -10.68 -22.78 26.98
N TYR A 194 -11.04 -22.27 25.80
CA TYR A 194 -12.40 -21.77 25.56
C TYR A 194 -13.31 -22.80 24.90
N GLY A 195 -12.80 -23.62 23.96
CA GLY A 195 -13.57 -24.65 23.26
C GLY A 195 -14.69 -24.14 22.34
N SER A 196 -15.05 -22.85 22.37
CA SER A 196 -16.14 -22.25 21.57
C SER A 196 -15.73 -21.79 20.17
N PHE A 197 -14.44 -21.55 19.95
CA PHE A 197 -13.86 -21.13 18.67
C PHE A 197 -12.65 -21.99 18.31
N TYR A 198 -12.21 -21.93 17.06
CA TYR A 198 -11.01 -22.62 16.61
C TYR A 198 -9.87 -21.64 16.28
N TRP A 199 -8.65 -22.12 16.45
CA TRP A 199 -7.45 -21.43 16.02
C TRP A 199 -6.98 -21.94 14.66
N SER A 200 -6.49 -21.04 13.82
CA SER A 200 -5.85 -21.39 12.55
C SER A 200 -4.64 -20.49 12.26
N PRO A 201 -3.59 -21.01 11.60
CA PRO A 201 -2.47 -20.17 11.20
C PRO A 201 -2.86 -19.21 10.06
N CYS A 202 -2.17 -18.08 9.99
CA CYS A 202 -2.35 -17.07 8.97
C CYS A 202 -1.98 -17.62 7.59
N ALA A 203 -2.94 -17.56 6.66
CA ALA A 203 -2.74 -18.04 5.29
C ALA A 203 -1.62 -17.28 4.56
N ALA A 204 -1.56 -15.95 4.71
CA ALA A 204 -0.52 -15.13 4.10
C ALA A 204 0.87 -15.56 4.59
N HIS A 205 1.03 -15.74 5.90
CA HIS A 205 2.28 -16.21 6.49
C HIS A 205 2.62 -17.64 6.01
N CYS A 206 1.66 -18.56 5.96
CA CYS A 206 1.91 -19.92 5.46
C CYS A 206 2.38 -19.93 3.99
N ILE A 207 1.79 -19.11 3.13
CA ILE A 207 2.22 -18.99 1.72
C ILE A 207 3.60 -18.35 1.63
N ASP A 208 3.89 -17.37 2.50
CA ASP A 208 5.20 -16.74 2.55
C ASP A 208 6.31 -17.73 2.93
N LEU A 209 6.05 -18.63 3.88
CA LEU A 209 6.95 -19.74 4.21
C LEU A 209 7.15 -20.73 3.05
N MET A 210 6.12 -20.96 2.21
CA MET A 210 6.29 -21.77 0.99
C MET A 210 7.25 -21.09 0.00
N LEU A 211 7.17 -19.77 -0.14
CA LEU A 211 8.08 -18.97 -0.97
C LEU A 211 9.49 -18.89 -0.36
N GLU A 212 9.62 -18.89 0.97
CA GLU A 212 10.91 -19.07 1.66
C GLU A 212 11.53 -20.42 1.31
N ASN A 213 10.76 -21.51 1.38
CA ASN A 213 11.25 -22.84 1.03
C ASN A 213 11.71 -22.94 -0.43
N PHE A 214 11.07 -22.22 -1.36
CA PHE A 214 11.55 -22.12 -2.75
C PHE A 214 12.91 -21.44 -2.86
N SER A 215 13.23 -20.55 -1.92
CA SER A 215 14.50 -19.82 -1.86
C SER A 215 15.57 -20.54 -1.03
N ASP A 216 15.24 -21.67 -0.40
CA ASP A 216 16.16 -22.40 0.47
C ASP A 216 17.10 -23.29 -0.37
N PRO A 217 18.43 -23.10 -0.25
CA PRO A 217 19.40 -23.87 -1.03
C PRO A 217 19.38 -25.37 -0.73
N ARG A 218 18.83 -25.80 0.43
CA ARG A 218 18.68 -27.22 0.77
C ARG A 218 17.67 -27.94 -0.13
N TYR A 219 16.64 -27.22 -0.59
CA TYR A 219 15.60 -27.78 -1.45
C TYR A 219 15.83 -27.43 -2.92
N PHE A 220 16.23 -26.19 -3.21
CA PHE A 220 16.33 -25.68 -4.58
C PHE A 220 17.60 -24.83 -4.80
N PRO A 221 18.79 -25.46 -4.88
CA PRO A 221 20.06 -24.74 -5.02
C PRO A 221 20.14 -23.87 -6.28
N LEU A 222 19.50 -24.28 -7.38
CA LEU A 222 19.44 -23.49 -8.62
C LEU A 222 18.58 -22.22 -8.47
N ILE A 223 17.51 -22.29 -7.66
CA ILE A 223 16.67 -21.12 -7.38
C ILE A 223 17.42 -20.14 -6.49
N ASP A 224 18.10 -20.63 -5.45
CA ASP A 224 18.95 -19.80 -4.59
C ASP A 224 20.07 -19.09 -5.38
N ASP A 225 20.79 -19.80 -6.26
CA ASP A 225 21.81 -19.19 -7.13
C ASP A 225 21.21 -18.08 -8.02
N THR A 226 20.06 -18.35 -8.62
CA THR A 226 19.36 -17.38 -9.47
C THR A 226 18.91 -16.15 -8.67
N ILE A 227 18.40 -16.34 -7.44
CA ILE A 227 18.05 -15.23 -6.53
C ILE A 227 19.30 -14.43 -6.16
N LYS A 228 20.43 -15.07 -5.87
CA LYS A 228 21.70 -14.40 -5.57
C LYS A 228 22.20 -13.55 -6.74
N LYS A 229 22.18 -14.10 -7.96
CA LYS A 229 22.52 -13.35 -9.20
C LYS A 229 21.58 -12.17 -9.40
N ALA A 230 20.27 -12.37 -9.29
CA ALA A 230 19.27 -11.31 -9.38
C ALA A 230 19.51 -10.19 -8.36
N LYS A 231 19.77 -10.54 -7.09
CA LYS A 231 20.13 -9.57 -6.03
C LYS A 231 21.42 -8.84 -6.33
N LYS A 232 22.41 -9.50 -6.93
CA LYS A 232 23.67 -8.88 -7.32
C LYS A 232 23.45 -7.81 -8.38
N ILE A 233 22.66 -8.11 -9.42
CA ILE A 233 22.27 -7.16 -10.46
C ILE A 233 21.54 -5.96 -9.86
N THR A 234 20.48 -6.20 -9.08
CA THR A 234 19.68 -5.10 -8.52
C THR A 234 20.49 -4.26 -7.55
N LYS A 235 21.23 -4.88 -6.63
CA LYS A 235 22.10 -4.16 -5.68
C LYS A 235 23.13 -3.31 -6.41
N PHE A 236 23.74 -3.81 -7.49
CA PHE A 236 24.67 -3.03 -8.29
C PHE A 236 23.98 -1.79 -8.90
N ILE A 237 22.82 -1.95 -9.53
CA ILE A 237 22.11 -0.83 -10.15
C ILE A 237 21.69 0.20 -9.10
N TYR A 238 21.07 -0.22 -7.99
CA TYR A 238 20.52 0.69 -6.99
C TYR A 238 21.59 1.37 -6.13
N ASN A 239 22.75 0.74 -5.91
CA ASN A 239 23.83 1.35 -5.14
C ASN A 239 24.64 2.39 -5.94
N HIS A 240 24.49 2.43 -7.26
CA HIS A 240 25.19 3.39 -8.11
C HIS A 240 24.20 4.38 -8.72
N GLY A 241 24.09 5.56 -8.12
CA GLY A 241 23.09 6.58 -8.49
C GLY A 241 23.10 6.94 -9.98
N TRP A 242 24.28 6.97 -10.62
CA TRP A 242 24.38 7.21 -12.07
C TRP A 242 23.81 6.05 -12.90
N VAL A 243 24.08 4.79 -12.52
CA VAL A 243 23.58 3.58 -13.19
C VAL A 243 22.07 3.47 -13.01
N LEU A 244 21.56 3.75 -11.81
CA LEU A 244 20.13 3.83 -11.53
C LEU A 244 19.44 4.90 -12.38
N ALA A 245 20.03 6.10 -12.46
CA ALA A 245 19.51 7.19 -13.28
C ALA A 245 19.53 6.83 -14.78
N LEU A 246 20.57 6.14 -15.25
CA LEU A 246 20.66 5.65 -16.62
C LEU A 246 19.51 4.69 -16.93
N MET A 247 19.30 3.69 -16.07
CA MET A 247 18.22 2.72 -16.20
C MET A 247 16.84 3.42 -16.25
N ARG A 248 16.52 4.19 -15.21
CA ARG A 248 15.20 4.83 -15.07
C ARG A 248 14.91 5.81 -16.19
N LYS A 249 15.87 6.66 -16.56
CA LYS A 249 15.63 7.75 -17.50
C LYS A 249 15.55 7.29 -18.96
N TYR A 250 16.35 6.30 -19.35
CA TYR A 250 16.52 5.97 -20.77
C TYR A 250 15.96 4.60 -21.17
N PHE A 251 15.77 3.67 -20.22
CA PHE A 251 15.44 2.29 -20.55
C PHE A 251 14.10 1.84 -19.94
N THR A 252 13.86 2.11 -18.65
CA THR A 252 12.67 1.60 -17.96
C THR A 252 11.55 2.62 -17.80
N LYS A 253 11.65 3.82 -18.39
CA LYS A 253 10.64 4.90 -18.28
C LYS A 253 10.25 5.21 -16.82
N GLY A 254 11.22 5.15 -15.91
CA GLY A 254 11.04 5.37 -14.48
C GLY A 254 10.61 4.14 -13.68
N HIS A 255 10.34 3.00 -14.32
CA HIS A 255 10.01 1.76 -13.61
C HIS A 255 11.21 1.17 -12.87
N ASP A 256 10.92 0.59 -11.70
CA ASP A 256 11.88 -0.07 -10.84
C ASP A 256 11.92 -1.59 -11.05
N LEU A 257 13.10 -2.18 -10.84
CA LEU A 257 13.33 -3.63 -10.87
C LEU A 257 12.96 -4.30 -9.54
N CYS A 258 13.09 -3.59 -8.43
CA CYS A 258 12.65 -4.06 -7.12
C CYS A 258 11.24 -3.54 -6.87
N ARG A 259 10.27 -4.43 -6.72
CA ARG A 259 8.94 -4.10 -6.23
C ARG A 259 8.79 -4.65 -4.81
N PRO A 260 8.66 -3.80 -3.79
CA PRO A 260 8.27 -4.26 -2.46
C PRO A 260 6.99 -5.08 -2.59
N ALA A 261 7.05 -6.35 -2.20
CA ALA A 261 5.86 -7.11 -1.93
C ALA A 261 5.46 -6.89 -0.46
N VAL A 262 4.25 -7.29 -0.12
CA VAL A 262 3.79 -7.39 1.27
C VAL A 262 4.83 -8.08 2.13
N THR A 263 5.34 -9.21 1.62
CA THR A 263 6.30 -10.02 2.34
C THR A 263 7.70 -9.93 1.73
N ARG A 264 8.70 -10.10 2.59
CA ARG A 264 10.11 -10.07 2.17
C ARG A 264 10.47 -11.19 1.20
N PHE A 265 9.82 -12.36 1.27
CA PHE A 265 10.14 -13.48 0.39
C PHE A 265 9.49 -13.33 -0.99
N ALA A 266 8.22 -12.88 -1.06
CA ALA A 266 7.58 -12.57 -2.34
C ALA A 266 8.32 -11.47 -3.13
N THR A 267 9.00 -10.55 -2.43
CA THR A 267 9.82 -9.50 -3.05
C THR A 267 10.91 -10.08 -3.97
N ASN A 268 11.52 -11.22 -3.63
CA ASN A 268 12.54 -11.86 -4.48
C ASN A 268 11.94 -12.30 -5.82
N PHE A 269 10.78 -12.97 -5.78
CA PHE A 269 10.10 -13.47 -6.97
C PHE A 269 9.54 -12.36 -7.86
N LEU A 270 8.99 -11.30 -7.27
CA LEU A 270 8.59 -10.10 -8.02
C LEU A 270 9.78 -9.38 -8.66
N SER A 271 10.93 -9.36 -7.99
CA SER A 271 12.15 -8.76 -8.56
C SER A 271 12.65 -9.55 -9.76
N ILE A 272 12.64 -10.88 -9.70
CA ILE A 272 12.95 -11.76 -10.84
C ILE A 272 11.96 -11.54 -11.99
N GLN A 273 10.66 -11.42 -11.68
CA GLN A 273 9.63 -11.11 -12.68
C GLN A 273 9.91 -9.76 -13.37
N CYS A 274 10.33 -8.74 -12.62
CA CYS A 274 10.69 -7.44 -13.19
C CYS A 274 11.96 -7.52 -14.04
N LEU A 275 12.98 -8.27 -13.62
CA LEU A 275 14.19 -8.51 -14.42
C LEU A 275 13.86 -9.16 -15.76
N LEU A 276 12.95 -10.14 -15.78
CA LEU A 276 12.47 -10.74 -17.03
C LEU A 276 11.69 -9.77 -17.90
N LEU A 277 10.79 -8.99 -17.29
CA LEU A 277 9.99 -7.99 -17.99
C LEU A 277 10.88 -6.97 -18.71
N PHE A 278 11.93 -6.51 -18.03
CA PHE A 278 12.90 -5.54 -18.55
C PHE A 278 14.15 -6.18 -19.17
N LYS A 279 14.11 -7.46 -19.53
CA LYS A 279 15.29 -8.17 -20.05
C LYS A 279 15.88 -7.46 -21.28
N LYS A 280 15.03 -7.01 -22.22
CA LYS A 280 15.49 -6.36 -23.46
C LYS A 280 16.13 -5.02 -23.15
N GLU A 281 15.48 -4.23 -22.31
CA GLU A 281 15.88 -2.90 -21.86
C GLU A 281 17.20 -2.96 -21.09
N LEU A 282 17.37 -3.95 -20.21
CA LEU A 282 18.62 -4.17 -19.49
C LEU A 282 19.75 -4.57 -20.43
N ARG A 283 19.50 -5.46 -21.39
CA ARG A 283 20.53 -5.80 -22.38
C ARG A 283 20.97 -4.58 -23.19
N GLN A 284 20.02 -3.74 -23.63
CA GLN A 284 20.32 -2.49 -24.31
C GLN A 284 21.08 -1.50 -23.44
N MET A 285 20.73 -1.41 -22.15
CA MET A 285 21.42 -0.55 -21.19
C MET A 285 22.90 -0.94 -21.05
N PHE A 286 23.19 -2.23 -20.94
CA PHE A 286 24.55 -2.75 -20.76
C PHE A 286 25.36 -2.83 -22.06
N THR A 287 24.78 -2.46 -23.20
CA THR A 287 25.51 -2.33 -24.48
C THR A 287 25.51 -0.90 -25.04
N CYS A 288 24.84 0.06 -24.38
CA CYS A 288 24.78 1.42 -24.90
C CYS A 288 26.10 2.20 -24.72
N ASP A 289 26.35 3.16 -25.61
CA ASP A 289 27.58 3.98 -25.60
C ASP A 289 27.83 4.66 -24.26
N LYS A 290 26.75 5.12 -23.59
CA LYS A 290 26.85 5.76 -22.27
C LYS A 290 27.42 4.80 -21.23
N TRP A 291 26.96 3.55 -21.23
CA TRP A 291 27.48 2.51 -20.34
C TRP A 291 28.92 2.17 -20.68
N ILE A 292 29.22 1.91 -21.96
CA ILE A 292 30.57 1.55 -22.43
C ILE A 292 31.60 2.62 -22.03
N ALA A 293 31.25 3.90 -22.19
CA ALA A 293 32.11 5.02 -21.82
C ALA A 293 32.26 5.24 -20.29
N SER A 294 31.42 4.61 -19.46
CA SER A 294 31.42 4.82 -18.01
C SER A 294 32.60 4.12 -17.29
N ASN A 295 32.92 4.57 -16.08
CA ASN A 295 33.87 3.85 -15.22
C ASN A 295 33.28 2.53 -14.68
N HIS A 296 31.95 2.42 -14.62
CA HIS A 296 31.26 1.24 -14.11
C HIS A 296 31.44 0.03 -15.03
N SER A 297 31.44 0.22 -16.35
CA SER A 297 31.68 -0.88 -17.33
C SER A 297 33.09 -1.47 -17.24
N LYS A 298 34.06 -0.70 -16.74
CA LYS A 298 35.45 -1.11 -16.59
C LYS A 298 35.72 -1.80 -15.24
N SER A 299 34.86 -1.61 -14.25
CA SER A 299 34.99 -2.22 -12.92
C SER A 299 34.78 -3.74 -12.97
N SER A 300 35.40 -4.50 -12.07
CA SER A 300 35.24 -5.97 -12.04
C SER A 300 33.78 -6.37 -11.82
N ILE A 301 33.11 -5.72 -10.86
CA ILE A 301 31.69 -5.97 -10.56
C ILE A 301 30.81 -5.62 -11.77
N GLY A 302 31.06 -4.49 -12.44
CA GLY A 302 30.28 -4.09 -13.61
C GLY A 302 30.44 -5.05 -14.80
N LYS A 303 31.65 -5.60 -15.01
CA LYS A 303 31.89 -6.64 -16.03
C LYS A 303 31.15 -7.92 -15.70
N GLU A 304 31.23 -8.38 -14.46
CA GLU A 304 30.52 -9.58 -14.01
C GLU A 304 29.00 -9.44 -14.16
N ILE A 305 28.43 -8.29 -13.79
CA ILE A 305 27.00 -8.03 -14.00
C ILE A 305 26.64 -7.99 -15.49
N ALA A 306 27.50 -7.40 -16.33
CA ALA A 306 27.29 -7.39 -17.76
C ALA A 306 27.31 -8.81 -18.34
N GLU A 307 28.23 -9.67 -17.90
CA GLU A 307 28.31 -11.08 -18.29
C GLU A 307 27.02 -11.84 -17.92
N ILE A 308 26.52 -11.68 -16.69
CA ILE A 308 25.25 -12.30 -16.28
C ILE A 308 24.08 -11.83 -17.17
N ILE A 309 23.98 -10.54 -17.47
CA ILE A 309 22.87 -9.97 -18.25
C ILE A 309 22.96 -10.36 -19.74
N LEU A 310 24.17 -10.33 -20.30
CA LEU A 310 24.40 -10.44 -21.75
C LEU A 310 24.63 -11.89 -22.19
N GLU A 311 25.29 -12.71 -21.38
CA GLU A 311 25.86 -13.99 -21.79
C GLU A 311 25.27 -15.20 -21.02
N ASP A 312 24.89 -15.04 -19.75
CA ASP A 312 24.33 -16.14 -18.94
C ASP A 312 22.90 -16.51 -19.38
N LYS A 313 22.81 -17.39 -20.38
CA LYS A 313 21.54 -17.92 -20.90
C LYS A 313 20.79 -18.72 -19.84
N GLU A 314 21.51 -19.46 -19.01
CA GLU A 314 20.93 -20.32 -17.98
C GLU A 314 20.22 -19.49 -16.92
N PHE A 315 20.85 -18.40 -16.45
CA PHE A 315 20.21 -17.45 -15.53
C PHE A 315 18.85 -16.98 -16.04
N TRP A 316 18.74 -16.62 -17.33
CA TRP A 316 17.47 -16.16 -17.89
C TRP A 316 16.43 -17.28 -18.02
N VAL A 317 16.84 -18.50 -18.35
CA VAL A 317 15.95 -19.68 -18.41
C VAL A 317 15.43 -20.00 -17.00
N GLN A 318 16.32 -20.00 -16.00
CA GLN A 318 15.96 -20.21 -14.60
C GLN A 318 15.03 -19.12 -14.08
N CYS A 319 15.28 -17.84 -14.40
CA CYS A 319 14.36 -16.76 -14.06
C CYS A 319 12.95 -17.04 -14.59
N GLN A 320 12.82 -17.44 -15.86
CA GLN A 320 11.52 -17.76 -16.47
C GLN A 320 10.83 -18.92 -15.75
N PHE A 321 11.57 -19.98 -15.44
CA PHE A 321 11.05 -21.12 -14.71
C PHE A 321 10.57 -20.72 -13.30
N ILE A 322 11.38 -19.96 -12.55
CA ILE A 322 11.05 -19.49 -11.20
C ILE A 322 9.76 -18.67 -11.21
N VAL A 323 9.61 -17.73 -12.14
CA VAL A 323 8.37 -16.93 -12.26
C VAL A 323 7.19 -17.81 -12.62
N LYS A 324 7.37 -18.78 -13.53
CA LYS A 324 6.34 -19.73 -13.92
C LYS A 324 5.81 -20.53 -12.72
N VAL A 325 6.69 -21.00 -11.82
CA VAL A 325 6.27 -21.81 -10.65
C VAL A 325 5.82 -20.98 -9.44
N SER A 326 6.38 -19.78 -9.24
CA SER A 326 6.05 -18.94 -8.08
C SER A 326 4.83 -18.03 -8.30
N GLU A 327 4.53 -17.65 -9.54
CA GLU A 327 3.43 -16.73 -9.85
C GLU A 327 2.08 -17.17 -9.26
N PRO A 328 1.64 -18.45 -9.35
CA PRO A 328 0.36 -18.86 -8.78
C PRO A 328 0.29 -18.63 -7.27
N LEU A 329 1.36 -18.93 -6.53
CA LEU A 329 1.42 -18.67 -5.07
C LEU A 329 1.44 -17.18 -4.76
N VAL A 330 2.19 -16.38 -5.51
CA VAL A 330 2.23 -14.91 -5.33
C VAL A 330 0.86 -14.28 -5.59
N ARG A 331 0.06 -14.83 -6.52
CA ARG A 331 -1.32 -14.39 -6.74
C ARG A 331 -2.23 -14.71 -5.55
N VAL A 332 -2.11 -15.90 -4.96
CA VAL A 332 -2.89 -16.24 -3.75
C VAL A 332 -2.45 -15.36 -2.58
N LEU A 333 -1.14 -15.12 -2.40
CA LEU A 333 -0.63 -14.24 -1.36
C LEU A 333 -1.25 -12.84 -1.47
N ARG A 334 -1.31 -12.26 -2.68
CA ARG A 334 -1.96 -10.97 -2.91
C ARG A 334 -3.47 -10.98 -2.64
N LEU A 335 -4.13 -12.12 -2.85
CA LEU A 335 -5.55 -12.27 -2.54
C LEU A 335 -5.79 -12.27 -1.03
N VAL A 336 -5.02 -13.04 -0.26
CA VAL A 336 -5.22 -13.19 1.20
C VAL A 336 -4.73 -12.00 2.01
N ASP A 337 -3.79 -11.25 1.46
CA ASP A 337 -3.23 -10.06 2.11
C ASP A 337 -3.87 -8.76 1.60
N GLY A 338 -4.77 -8.85 0.61
CA GLY A 338 -5.49 -7.69 0.10
C GLY A 338 -6.60 -7.24 1.05
N ASP A 339 -6.53 -6.01 1.53
CA ASP A 339 -7.56 -5.40 2.39
C ASP A 339 -8.86 -4.99 1.66
N GLU A 340 -8.90 -5.11 0.33
CA GLU A 340 -10.01 -4.60 -0.48
C GLU A 340 -11.27 -5.46 -0.43
N LYS A 341 -11.13 -6.79 -0.29
CA LYS A 341 -12.25 -7.74 -0.32
C LYS A 341 -12.02 -8.90 0.64
N PRO A 342 -13.06 -9.42 1.31
CA PRO A 342 -12.94 -10.61 2.15
C PRO A 342 -12.38 -11.81 1.36
N ALA A 343 -11.14 -12.19 1.65
CA ALA A 343 -10.43 -13.24 0.91
C ALA A 343 -10.79 -14.67 1.33
N MET A 344 -11.31 -14.83 2.55
CA MET A 344 -11.48 -16.15 3.18
C MET A 344 -12.40 -17.09 2.38
N GLY A 345 -13.46 -16.57 1.77
CA GLY A 345 -14.36 -17.37 0.92
C GLY A 345 -13.74 -17.89 -0.37
N TYR A 346 -12.62 -17.31 -0.81
CA TYR A 346 -11.96 -17.66 -2.07
C TYR A 346 -10.65 -18.45 -1.87
N LEU A 347 -10.13 -18.50 -0.64
CA LEU A 347 -8.80 -19.02 -0.35
C LEU A 347 -8.63 -20.48 -0.78
N TYR A 348 -9.58 -21.35 -0.43
CA TYR A 348 -9.50 -22.77 -0.73
C TYR A 348 -9.38 -23.03 -2.24
N ASP A 349 -10.30 -22.45 -3.00
CA ASP A 349 -10.36 -22.55 -4.47
C ASP A 349 -9.14 -21.88 -5.13
N ALA A 350 -8.67 -20.75 -4.61
CA ALA A 350 -7.44 -20.10 -5.08
C ALA A 350 -6.19 -20.98 -4.86
N MET A 351 -6.10 -21.69 -3.74
CA MET A 351 -4.98 -22.60 -3.46
C MET A 351 -5.03 -23.86 -4.34
N GLU A 352 -6.20 -24.46 -4.57
CA GLU A 352 -6.30 -25.60 -5.50
C GLU A 352 -5.91 -25.18 -6.92
N ARG A 353 -6.43 -24.05 -7.41
CA ARG A 353 -6.00 -23.50 -8.71
C ARG A 353 -4.49 -23.24 -8.75
N ALA A 354 -3.89 -22.74 -7.67
CA ALA A 354 -2.45 -22.51 -7.64
C ALA A 354 -1.66 -23.83 -7.77
N LYS A 355 -2.07 -24.87 -7.06
CA LYS A 355 -1.48 -26.21 -7.11
C LYS A 355 -1.61 -26.84 -8.50
N GLU A 356 -2.79 -26.80 -9.11
CA GLU A 356 -3.02 -27.31 -10.46
C GLU A 356 -2.17 -26.57 -11.51
N ASN A 357 -2.11 -25.23 -11.40
CA ASN A 357 -1.28 -24.41 -12.28
C ASN A 357 0.21 -24.78 -12.16
N ILE A 358 0.73 -24.96 -10.95
CA ILE A 358 2.13 -25.36 -10.74
C ILE A 358 2.37 -26.74 -11.36
N LYS A 359 1.49 -27.71 -11.11
CA LYS A 359 1.60 -29.06 -11.68
C LYS A 359 1.63 -29.04 -13.21
N ALA A 360 0.67 -28.36 -13.83
CA ALA A 360 0.61 -28.24 -15.30
C ALA A 360 1.85 -27.56 -15.87
N ARG A 361 2.33 -26.50 -15.21
CA ARG A 361 3.52 -25.73 -15.63
C ARG A 361 4.82 -26.51 -15.50
N CYS A 362 4.93 -27.44 -14.54
CA CYS A 362 6.09 -28.30 -14.35
C CYS A 362 6.08 -29.54 -15.25
N ASN A 363 4.91 -30.03 -15.67
CA ASN A 363 4.77 -31.26 -16.46
C ASN A 363 4.97 -31.07 -17.97
N ASN A 364 4.88 -29.84 -18.50
CA ASN A 364 5.18 -29.56 -19.91
C ASN A 364 6.69 -29.43 -20.16
N LYS A 365 7.48 -30.47 -19.81
CA LYS A 365 8.91 -30.55 -20.13
C LYS A 365 9.15 -31.14 -21.51
#